data_AF-A0A942AVZ9-F1
#
_entry.id   AF-A0A942AVZ9-F1
#
_cell.length_a   1.000
_cell.length_b   1.000
_cell.length_c   1.000
_cell.angle_alpha   90.00
_cell.angle_beta   90.00
_cell.angle_gamma   90.00
#
_symmetry.space_group_name_H-M   'P 1'
#
loop_
_entity.id
_entity.type
_entity.pdbx_description
1 polymer ?
#
loop_
_entity_poly.entity_id
_entity_poly.type
_entity_poly.pdbx_seq_one_letter_code
_entity_poly.pdbx_strand_id
1 'polypeptide(L)'
;IILEALLITGFFGYIGMVAGVGLTELVNNVMADAGSTEEMSIFRNPTVDLPIVISATVVLIVAGILAGYFPARKAVHIKPIEALRYE
;
A
#
# COMPACT_ATOMS: atom_id res chain seq x y z
N ILE A 1 -14.58 12.01 1.70
CA ILE A 1 -14.48 10.77 0.90
C ILE A 1 -13.24 10.70 0.00
N ILE A 2 -13.12 11.39 -1.15
CA ILE A 2 -11.94 11.17 -2.04
C ILE A 2 -10.61 11.60 -1.39
N LEU A 3 -10.53 12.81 -0.82
CA LEU A 3 -9.33 13.28 -0.11
C LEU A 3 -8.97 12.38 1.09
N GLU A 4 -9.99 12.01 1.85
CA GLU A 4 -9.87 11.11 3.00
C GLU A 4 -9.36 9.71 2.60
N ALA A 5 -9.87 9.16 1.50
CA ALA A 5 -9.39 7.90 0.94
C ALA A 5 -7.92 8.01 0.48
N LEU A 6 -7.52 9.13 -0.12
CA LEU A 6 -6.12 9.38 -0.49
C LEU A 6 -5.21 9.49 0.74
N LEU A 7 -5.64 10.20 1.78
CA LEU A 7 -4.88 10.34 3.03
C LEU A 7 -4.67 8.99 3.72
N ILE A 8 -5.73 8.19 3.84
CA ILE A 8 -5.66 6.84 4.44
C ILE A 8 -4.78 5.93 3.58
N THR A 9 -4.98 5.92 2.25
CA THR A 9 -4.17 5.10 1.33
C THR A 9 -2.69 5.46 1.40
N GLY A 10 -2.36 6.75 1.43
CA GLY A 10 -0.97 7.22 1.54
C GLY A 10 -0.34 6.86 2.89
N PHE A 11 -1.08 7.05 3.99
CA PHE A 11 -0.59 6.74 5.33
C PHE A 11 -0.30 5.25 5.51
N PHE A 12 -1.26 4.38 5.15
CA PHE A 12 -1.07 2.94 5.21
C PHE A 12 -0.07 2.43 4.17
N GLY A 13 0.01 3.06 3.00
CA GLY A 13 1.01 2.74 1.97
C GLY A 13 2.44 2.96 2.46
N TYR A 14 2.70 4.06 3.17
CA TYR A 14 4.00 4.33 3.78
C TYR A 14 4.35 3.31 4.88
N ILE A 15 3.40 3.02 5.78
CA ILE A 15 3.59 2.01 6.84
C ILE A 15 3.87 0.63 6.23
N GLY A 16 3.13 0.24 5.20
CA GLY A 16 3.33 -1.04 4.50
C GLY A 16 4.70 -1.13 3.85
N MET A 17 5.20 -0.04 3.26
CA MET A 17 6.54 0.01 2.69
C MET A 17 7.62 -0.17 3.77
N VAL A 18 7.52 0.56 4.88
CA VAL A 18 8.46 0.45 6.01
C VAL A 18 8.44 -0.97 6.60
N ALA A 19 7.25 -1.54 6.80
CA ALA A 19 7.09 -2.91 7.28
C ALA A 19 7.65 -3.95 6.30
N GLY A 20 7.47 -3.74 4.99
CA GLY A 20 8.01 -4.60 3.94
C GLY A 20 9.55 -4.60 3.94
N VAL A 21 10.17 -3.42 4.04
CA VAL A 21 11.63 -3.29 4.20
C VAL A 21 12.10 -4.01 5.46
N GLY A 22 11.45 -3.76 6.60
CA GLY A 22 11.79 -4.43 7.87
C GLY A 22 11.67 -5.96 7.80
N LEU A 23 10.68 -6.48 7.08
CA LEU A 23 10.56 -7.92 6.82
C LEU A 23 11.73 -8.46 5.99
N THR A 24 12.13 -7.75 4.93
CA THR A 24 13.27 -8.18 4.11
C THR A 24 14.59 -8.17 4.87
N GLU A 25 14.77 -7.23 5.79
CA GLU A 25 15.95 -7.16 6.67
C GLU A 25 15.96 -8.30 7.71
N LEU A 26 14.80 -8.62 8.30
CA LEU A 26 14.67 -9.73 9.24
C LEU A 26 14.98 -11.06 8.57
N VAL A 27 14.45 -11.28 7.36
CA VAL A 27 14.75 -12.48 6.57
C VAL A 27 16.24 -12.57 6.24
N ASN A 28 16.87 -11.47 5.84
CA ASN A 28 18.32 -11.43 5.59
C ASN A 28 19.14 -11.83 6.83
N ASN A 29 18.79 -11.35 8.03
CA ASN A 29 19.49 -11.69 9.27
C ASN A 29 19.36 -13.18 9.61
N VAL A 30 18.17 -13.76 9.47
CA VAL A 30 17.95 -15.20 9.74
C VAL A 30 18.68 -16.09 8.73
N MET A 31 18.72 -15.68 7.46
CA MET A 31 19.39 -16.44 6.40
C MET A 31 20.92 -16.32 6.44
N ALA A 32 21.45 -15.21 6.99
CA ALA A 32 22.87 -15.05 7.23
C ALA A 32 23.41 -16.07 8.26
N ASP A 33 22.62 -16.40 9.28
CA ASP A 33 22.97 -17.38 10.32
C ASP A 33 22.87 -18.85 9.85
N ALA A 34 22.10 -19.12 8.79
CA ALA A 34 21.80 -20.49 8.34
C ALA A 34 22.83 -21.12 7.37
N GLY A 35 23.89 -20.41 7.00
CA GLY A 35 24.93 -20.88 6.06
C GLY A 35 24.45 -20.90 4.60
N SER A 36 24.85 -19.90 3.80
CA SER A 36 24.23 -19.62 2.51
C SER A 36 24.87 -20.31 1.30
N THR A 37 24.09 -21.12 0.59
CA THR A 37 24.34 -21.55 -0.80
C THR A 37 24.00 -20.42 -1.77
N GLU A 38 24.71 -20.31 -2.90
CA GLU A 38 24.65 -19.20 -3.86
C GLU A 38 23.24 -18.85 -4.40
N GLU A 39 22.27 -19.77 -4.35
CA GLU A 39 20.87 -19.49 -4.72
C GLU A 39 20.14 -18.53 -3.74
N MET A 40 20.67 -18.33 -2.53
CA MET A 40 20.12 -17.42 -1.53
C MET A 40 20.64 -15.97 -1.65
N SER A 41 21.38 -15.63 -2.71
CA SER A 41 21.88 -14.26 -2.93
C SER A 41 20.78 -13.22 -3.14
N ILE A 42 19.54 -13.65 -3.43
CA ILE A 42 18.36 -12.79 -3.58
C ILE A 42 18.01 -12.08 -2.26
N PHE A 43 18.41 -12.66 -1.13
CA PHE A 43 18.15 -12.12 0.21
C PHE A 43 19.38 -11.41 0.81
N ARG A 44 20.56 -11.49 0.17
CA ARG A 44 21.78 -10.85 0.64
C ARG A 44 21.80 -9.42 0.11
N ASN A 45 21.89 -8.42 0.99
CA ASN A 45 21.65 -7.01 0.67
C ASN A 45 20.22 -6.78 0.15
N PRO A 46 19.18 -6.84 1.02
CA PRO A 46 17.82 -6.48 0.63
C PRO A 46 17.77 -5.02 0.21
N THR A 47 17.99 -4.79 -1.08
CA THR A 47 18.01 -3.47 -1.70
C THR A 47 16.70 -3.35 -2.43
N VAL A 48 15.81 -2.51 -1.92
CA VAL A 48 14.54 -2.26 -2.60
C VAL A 48 14.85 -1.42 -3.83
N ASP A 49 14.78 -2.06 -4.99
CA ASP A 49 15.04 -1.40 -6.27
C ASP A 49 14.01 -0.30 -6.54
N LEU A 50 14.51 0.89 -6.92
CA LEU A 50 13.66 2.05 -7.20
C LEU A 50 12.55 1.77 -8.24
N PRO A 51 12.78 0.99 -9.32
CA PRO A 51 11.70 0.58 -10.23
C PRO A 51 10.57 -0.22 -9.56
N ILE A 52 10.90 -1.08 -8.59
CA ILE A 52 9.90 -1.87 -7.85
C ILE A 52 9.08 -0.94 -6.97
N VAL A 53 9.72 0.00 -6.29
CA VAL A 53 9.01 1.01 -5.47
C VAL A 53 8.03 1.81 -6.31
N ILE A 54 8.47 2.32 -7.46
CA ILE A 54 7.64 3.14 -8.35
C ILE A 54 6.44 2.34 -8.86
N SER A 55 6.65 1.10 -9.32
CA SER A 55 5.55 0.26 -9.81
C SER A 55 4.55 -0.10 -8.70
N ALA A 56 5.03 -0.43 -7.50
CA ALA A 56 4.19 -0.68 -6.33
C ALA A 56 3.36 0.56 -5.94
N THR A 57 3.97 1.76 -5.94
CA THR A 57 3.26 3.02 -5.67
C THR A 57 2.17 3.30 -6.70
N VAL A 58 2.43 3.04 -7.99
CA VAL A 58 1.41 3.21 -9.05
C VAL A 58 0.24 2.25 -8.81
N VAL A 59 0.51 0.98 -8.53
CA VAL A 59 -0.54 -0.01 -8.22
C VAL A 59 -1.35 0.41 -6.99
N LEU A 60 -0.69 0.88 -5.94
CA LEU A 60 -1.34 1.36 -4.72
C LEU A 60 -2.27 2.56 -4.99
N ILE A 61 -1.82 3.54 -5.78
CA ILE A 61 -2.61 4.72 -6.15
C ILE A 61 -3.85 4.30 -6.95
N VAL A 62 -3.70 3.44 -7.96
CA VAL A 62 -4.82 2.96 -8.78
C VAL A 62 -5.84 2.21 -7.92
N ALA A 63 -5.36 1.32 -7.04
CA ALA A 63 -6.22 0.58 -6.12
C ALA A 63 -6.98 1.52 -5.16
N GLY A 64 -6.31 2.51 -4.58
CA GLY A 64 -6.92 3.48 -3.66
C GLY A 64 -7.96 4.36 -4.34
N ILE A 65 -7.69 4.83 -5.56
CA ILE A 65 -8.65 5.61 -6.35
C ILE A 65 -9.89 4.78 -6.66
N LEU A 66 -9.72 3.53 -7.12
CA LEU A 66 -10.85 2.65 -7.40
C LEU A 66 -11.67 2.38 -6.14
N ALA A 67 -11.02 2.09 -5.02
CA ALA A 67 -11.68 1.86 -3.74
C ALA A 67 -12.47 3.10 -3.25
N GLY A 68 -11.93 4.31 -3.39
CA GLY A 68 -12.60 5.55 -3.02
C GLY A 68 -13.70 5.99 -4.00
N TYR A 69 -13.60 5.61 -5.27
CA TYR A 69 -14.52 6.04 -6.32
C TYR A 69 -15.92 5.44 -6.18
N PHE A 70 -16.04 4.13 -5.92
CA PHE A 70 -17.35 3.47 -5.76
C PHE A 70 -18.24 4.10 -4.67
N PRO A 71 -17.79 4.31 -3.41
CA PRO A 71 -18.60 4.94 -2.39
C PRO A 71 -18.84 6.43 -2.67
N ALA A 72 -17.86 7.16 -3.21
CA ALA A 72 -18.03 8.57 -3.57
C ALA A 72 -19.11 8.73 -4.66
N ARG A 73 -19.11 7.86 -5.67
CA ARG A 73 -20.15 7.84 -6.70
C ARG A 73 -21.52 7.59 -6.09
N LYS A 74 -21.63 6.62 -5.17
CA LYS A 74 -22.90 6.34 -4.48
C LYS A 74 -23.40 7.55 -3.68
N ALA A 75 -22.52 8.25 -2.96
CA ALA A 75 -22.88 9.41 -2.14
C ALA A 75 -23.40 10.59 -2.97
N VAL A 76 -22.80 10.87 -4.14
CA VAL A 76 -23.22 11.99 -5.01
C VAL A 76 -24.60 11.77 -5.63
N HIS A 77 -25.05 10.52 -5.78
CA HIS A 77 -26.36 10.22 -6.35
C HIS A 77 -27.52 10.31 -5.33
N ILE A 78 -27.23 10.51 -4.05
CA ILE A 78 -28.26 10.66 -3.03
C ILE A 78 -28.86 12.07 -3.14
N LYS A 79 -30.19 12.15 -3.26
CA LYS A 79 -30.87 13.43 -3.35
C LYS A 79 -30.72 14.20 -2.02
N PRO A 80 -30.31 15.48 -2.03
CA PRO A 80 -30.15 16.26 -0.80
C PRO A 80 -31.42 16.30 0.05
N ILE A 81 -32.59 16.33 -0.60
CA ILE A 81 -33.89 16.34 0.08
C ILE A 81 -34.20 15.03 0.81
N GLU A 82 -33.69 13.89 0.33
CA GLU A 82 -33.83 12.60 1.02
C GLU A 82 -32.81 12.47 2.15
N ALA A 83 -31.61 13.05 1.99
CA ALA A 83 -30.59 13.08 3.03
C ALA A 83 -31.01 13.93 4.25
N LEU A 84 -31.66 15.08 4.03
CA LEU A 84 -32.16 15.95 5.10
C LEU A 84 -33.48 15.47 5.74
N ARG A 85 -34.23 14.58 5.08
CA ARG A 85 -35.48 14.00 5.63
C ARG A 85 -35.23 12.87 6.63
N TYR A 86 -33.99 12.40 6.71
CA TYR A 86 -33.54 11.34 7.62
C TYR A 86 -32.92 11.89 8.92
N GLU A 87 -32.90 13.21 9.08
CA GLU A 87 -32.65 13.91 10.34
C GLU A 87 -33.96 14.04 11.15
#